data_AF-A0A430UZW6-F1
#
_entry.id   AF-A0A430UZW6-F1
#
_cell.length_a   1.000
_cell.length_b   1.000
_cell.length_c   1.000
_cell.angle_alpha   90.00
_cell.angle_beta   90.00
_cell.angle_gamma   90.00
#
_symmetry.space_group_name_H-M   'P 1'
#
loop_
_entity.id
_entity.type
_entity.pdbx_description
1 polymer ?
#
loop_
_entity_poly.entity_id
_entity_poly.type
_entity_poly.pdbx_seq_one_letter_code
_entity_poly.pdbx_strand_id
1 'polypeptide(L)'
;MAKAEVRNIPVGRLKWVDRPRERSKVPASHFLMPKERKFPYKNKDGSINCRLLRAAISRAAQHGYEEVEAKARRLYQRHCQG
;
A
#
# COMPACT_ATOMS: atom_id res chain seq x y z
N MET A 1 3.05 -3.81 -21.50
CA MET A 1 2.40 -3.94 -20.18
C MET A 1 1.84 -2.58 -19.80
N ALA A 2 0.54 -2.46 -19.49
CA ALA A 2 -0.05 -1.17 -19.10
C ALA A 2 0.60 -0.66 -17.80
N LYS A 3 0.99 0.61 -17.75
CA LYS A 3 1.47 1.25 -16.51
C LYS A 3 0.32 1.24 -15.50
N ALA A 4 0.59 0.79 -14.28
CA ALA A 4 -0.40 0.88 -13.20
C ALA A 4 -0.76 2.35 -12.95
N GLU A 5 -2.06 2.65 -12.85
CA GLU A 5 -2.54 4.00 -12.54
C GLU A 5 -2.13 4.41 -11.13
N VAL A 6 -1.58 5.63 -10.99
CA VAL A 6 -1.11 6.19 -9.71
C VAL A 6 -2.02 7.33 -9.30
N ARG A 7 -2.65 7.20 -8.12
CA ARG A 7 -3.47 8.27 -7.52
C ARG A 7 -3.08 8.48 -6.07
N ASN A 8 -2.47 9.62 -5.82
CA ASN A 8 -2.01 9.99 -4.49
C ASN A 8 -3.12 10.68 -3.71
N ILE A 9 -4.00 9.89 -3.07
CA ILE A 9 -4.96 10.40 -2.09
C ILE A 9 -4.25 10.58 -0.74
N PRO A 10 -4.42 11.70 -0.03
CA PRO A 10 -3.84 11.89 1.30
C PRO A 10 -4.27 10.78 2.27
N VAL A 11 -3.33 10.21 3.04
CA VAL A 11 -3.62 9.07 3.94
C VAL A 11 -4.71 9.40 4.96
N GLY A 12 -4.72 10.63 5.52
CA GLY A 12 -5.78 11.07 6.45
C GLY A 12 -7.20 11.12 5.85
N ARG A 13 -7.33 11.12 4.52
CA ARG A 13 -8.63 11.00 3.84
C ARG A 13 -9.04 9.54 3.60
N LEU A 14 -8.12 8.59 3.76
CA LEU A 14 -8.35 7.15 3.56
C LEU A 14 -8.81 6.48 4.86
N LYS A 15 -9.95 6.90 5.43
CA LYS A 15 -10.49 6.35 6.70
C LYS A 15 -10.65 4.82 6.71
N TRP A 16 -10.77 4.19 5.54
CA TRP A 16 -10.87 2.74 5.40
C TRP A 16 -9.58 2.01 5.78
N VAL A 17 -8.43 2.67 5.62
CA VAL A 17 -7.11 2.11 5.94
C VAL A 17 -7.02 1.81 7.43
N ASP A 18 -7.65 2.58 8.31
CA ASP A 18 -7.55 2.35 9.75
C ASP A 18 -8.69 1.47 10.31
N ARG A 19 -9.61 1.01 9.45
CA ARG A 19 -10.81 0.27 9.84
C ARG A 19 -10.72 -1.19 9.40
N PRO A 20 -10.53 -2.16 10.30
CA PRO A 20 -10.45 -3.58 9.95
C PRO A 20 -11.65 -4.08 9.12
N ARG A 21 -12.87 -3.63 9.48
CA ARG A 21 -14.11 -3.96 8.76
C ARG A 21 -14.16 -3.41 7.32
N GLU A 22 -13.41 -2.35 7.03
CA GLU A 22 -13.35 -1.79 5.68
C GLU A 22 -12.22 -2.43 4.86
N ARG A 23 -11.10 -2.76 5.49
CA ARG A 23 -10.03 -3.54 4.86
C ARG A 23 -10.51 -4.90 4.34
N SER A 24 -11.50 -5.50 5.01
CA SER A 24 -12.07 -6.77 4.57
C SER A 24 -12.90 -6.70 3.29
N LYS A 25 -13.37 -5.49 2.93
CA LYS A 25 -14.22 -5.23 1.76
C LYS A 25 -13.43 -4.99 0.48
N VAL A 26 -12.10 -4.80 0.57
CA VAL A 26 -11.24 -4.61 -0.60
C VAL A 26 -10.47 -5.90 -0.93
N PRO A 27 -10.12 -6.13 -2.20
CA PRO A 27 -9.35 -7.31 -2.60
C PRO A 27 -8.02 -7.41 -1.84
N ALA A 28 -7.63 -8.64 -1.50
CA ALA A 28 -6.37 -8.91 -0.78
C ALA A 28 -5.12 -8.38 -1.51
N SER A 29 -5.19 -8.23 -2.84
CA SER A 29 -4.14 -7.64 -3.68
C SER A 29 -3.86 -6.15 -3.44
N HIS A 30 -4.68 -5.47 -2.62
CA HIS A 30 -4.46 -4.08 -2.16
C HIS A 30 -3.39 -3.96 -1.07
N PHE A 31 -2.95 -5.10 -0.53
CA PHE A 31 -2.05 -5.21 0.60
C PHE A 31 -0.76 -5.91 0.20
N LEU A 32 0.35 -5.52 0.82
CA LEU A 32 1.62 -6.22 0.64
C LEU A 32 1.66 -7.54 1.42
N MET A 33 0.84 -7.65 2.48
CA MET A 33 0.52 -8.88 3.21
C MET A 33 -0.97 -9.21 3.02
N PRO A 34 -1.33 -9.99 1.99
CA PRO A 34 -2.72 -10.20 1.60
C PRO A 34 -3.54 -11.00 2.62
N LYS A 35 -2.93 -12.00 3.28
CA LYS A 35 -3.62 -12.88 4.23
C LYS A 35 -4.06 -12.09 5.48
N GLU A 36 -3.17 -11.24 5.99
CA GLU A 36 -3.37 -10.42 7.19
C GLU A 36 -4.01 -9.06 6.89
N ARG A 37 -4.15 -8.72 5.60
CA ARG A 37 -4.61 -7.40 5.12
C ARG A 37 -3.84 -6.25 5.80
N LYS A 38 -2.51 -6.41 5.88
CA LYS A 38 -1.56 -5.41 6.41
C LYS A 38 -0.82 -4.72 5.27
N PHE A 39 -0.33 -3.50 5.55
CA PHE A 39 0.43 -2.69 4.59
C PHE A 39 -0.35 -2.44 3.29
N PRO A 40 -1.46 -1.69 3.34
CA PRO A 40 -2.16 -1.28 2.12
C PRO A 40 -1.23 -0.40 1.29
N TYR A 41 -1.33 -0.51 -0.03
CA TYR A 41 -0.56 0.31 -0.97
C TYR A 41 -1.37 0.80 -2.17
N LYS A 42 -2.63 0.34 -2.30
CA LYS A 42 -3.60 0.76 -3.31
C LYS A 42 -4.78 1.49 -2.68
N ASN A 43 -5.41 2.39 -3.43
CA ASN A 43 -6.71 2.96 -3.10
C ASN A 43 -7.83 1.92 -3.36
N LYS A 44 -9.07 2.20 -2.92
CA LYS A 44 -10.21 1.28 -3.13
C LYS A 44 -10.51 0.98 -4.61
N ASP A 45 -10.12 1.87 -5.52
CA ASP A 45 -10.26 1.70 -6.97
C ASP A 45 -9.11 0.89 -7.61
N GLY A 46 -8.16 0.40 -6.81
CA GLY A 46 -7.02 -0.39 -7.29
C GLY A 46 -5.82 0.42 -7.77
N SER A 47 -5.92 1.74 -7.88
CA SER A 47 -4.80 2.62 -8.22
C SER A 47 -3.72 2.62 -7.12
N ILE A 48 -2.46 2.75 -7.50
CA ILE A 48 -1.33 2.81 -6.56
C ILE A 48 -1.36 4.14 -5.82
N ASN A 49 -1.08 4.10 -4.52
CA ASN A 49 -0.91 5.28 -3.70
C ASN A 49 0.51 5.34 -3.11
N CYS A 50 1.32 6.27 -3.59
CA CYS A 50 2.72 6.41 -3.19
C CYS A 50 2.89 6.80 -1.72
N ARG A 51 1.91 7.48 -1.14
CA ARG A 51 1.94 7.83 0.29
C ARG A 51 1.74 6.58 1.16
N LEU A 52 0.88 5.67 0.72
CA LEU A 52 0.72 4.38 1.37
C LEU A 52 1.95 3.49 1.21
N LEU A 53 2.58 3.46 0.03
CA LEU A 53 3.87 2.77 -0.16
C LEU A 53 4.96 3.31 0.77
N ARG A 54 5.09 4.63 0.87
CA ARG A 54 6.06 5.27 1.79
C ARG A 54 5.78 4.90 3.25
N ALA A 55 4.51 4.94 3.66
CA ALA A 55 4.11 4.50 5.00
C ALA A 55 4.40 3.01 5.24
N ALA A 56 4.18 2.16 4.23
CA ALA A 56 4.49 0.73 4.31
C ALA A 56 5.99 0.48 4.49
N ILE A 57 6.86 1.20 3.79
CA ILE A 57 8.32 1.13 3.98
C ILE A 57 8.69 1.45 5.43
N SER A 58 8.26 2.62 5.94
CA SER A 58 8.61 3.04 7.30
C SER A 58 8.07 2.10 8.38
N ARG A 59 6.83 1.62 8.22
CA ARG A 59 6.21 0.70 9.18
C ARG A 59 6.76 -0.72 9.08
N ALA A 60 7.14 -1.18 7.91
CA ALA A 60 7.78 -2.49 7.76
C ALA A 60 9.15 -2.50 8.43
N ALA A 61 9.97 -1.47 8.16
CA ALA A 61 11.28 -1.28 8.78
C ALA A 61 11.18 -1.20 10.32
N GLN A 62 10.23 -0.41 10.85
CA GLN A 62 10.05 -0.25 12.29
C GLN A 62 9.71 -1.57 13.02
N HIS A 63 9.03 -2.51 12.34
CA HIS A 63 8.53 -3.75 12.95
C HIS A 63 9.24 -5.01 12.44
N GLY A 64 10.37 -4.85 11.73
CA GLY A 64 11.19 -5.98 11.26
C GLY A 64 10.59 -6.81 10.11
N TYR A 65 9.68 -6.23 9.31
CA TYR A 65 9.10 -6.92 8.15
C TYR A 65 9.96 -6.72 6.89
N GLU A 66 11.15 -7.30 6.85
CA GLU A 66 12.17 -7.07 5.80
C GLU A 66 11.64 -7.33 4.38
N GLU A 67 10.94 -8.45 4.15
CA GLU A 67 10.38 -8.78 2.83
C GLU A 67 9.33 -7.76 2.37
N VAL A 68 8.50 -7.29 3.30
CA VAL A 68 7.46 -6.28 3.04
C VAL A 68 8.13 -4.95 2.69
N GLU A 69 9.16 -4.56 3.43
CA GLU A 69 9.93 -3.36 3.17
C GLU A 69 10.56 -3.40 1.78
N ALA A 70 11.29 -4.48 1.44
CA ALA A 70 11.93 -4.65 0.15
C ALA A 70 10.91 -4.62 -1.01
N LYS A 71 9.75 -5.25 -0.83
CA LYS A 71 8.66 -5.20 -1.81
C LYS A 71 8.06 -3.80 -1.95
N ALA A 72 7.83 -3.09 -0.85
CA ALA A 72 7.32 -1.73 -0.85
C ALA A 72 8.30 -0.77 -1.55
N ARG A 73 9.61 -0.89 -1.27
CA ARG A 73 10.67 -0.09 -1.92
C ARG A 73 10.69 -0.31 -3.44
N ARG A 74 10.65 -1.56 -3.90
CA ARG A 74 10.60 -1.89 -5.34
C ARG A 74 9.38 -1.28 -6.04
N LEU A 75 8.20 -1.37 -5.41
CA LEU A 75 6.98 -0.77 -5.96
C LEU A 75 7.06 0.76 -5.97
N TYR A 76 7.60 1.36 -4.91
CA TYR A 76 7.78 2.81 -4.83
C TYR A 76 8.74 3.30 -5.92
N GLN A 77 9.89 2.66 -6.09
CA GLN A 77 10.85 2.98 -7.16
C GLN A 77 10.20 2.88 -8.55
N ARG A 78 9.44 1.81 -8.80
CA ARG A 78 8.82 1.56 -10.09
C ARG A 78 7.70 2.55 -10.46
N HIS A 79 6.93 3.02 -9.48
CA HIS A 79 5.67 3.73 -9.74
C HIS A 79 5.64 5.17 -9.19
N CYS A 80 6.53 5.52 -8.27
CA CYS A 80 6.49 6.77 -7.52
C CYS A 80 7.76 7.62 -7.65
N GLN A 81 8.86 7.02 -8.09
CA GLN A 81 10.10 7.72 -8.44
C GLN A 81 10.23 7.69 -9.96
N GLY A 82 9.61 8.68 -10.59
CA GLY A 82 9.69 8.97 -12.02
C GLY A 82 9.53 10.46 -12.19
#